data_AF-A0A3D3LQZ7-F1
#
_entry.id   AF-A0A3D3LQZ7-F1
#
_cell.length_a   1.000
_cell.length_b   1.000
_cell.length_c   1.000
_cell.angle_alpha   90.00
_cell.angle_beta   90.00
_cell.angle_gamma   90.00
#
_symmetry.space_group_name_H-M   'P 1'
#
loop_
_entity.id
_entity.type
_entity.pdbx_description
1 polymer ?
#
loop_
_entity_poly.entity_id
_entity_poly.type
_entity_poly.pdbx_seq_one_letter_code
_entity_poly.pdbx_strand_id
1 'polypeptide(L)'
;MKNKKWNDEIIAKEISVKAFAAIKKSIQENILSFNEAEISRKIKLTEKEIQELKDRKKLATLLPKIQEFIKQRKWAAKANTKRFNTRKITQQQKDLFSKFVTDEYVRIFNEECDKLDAKFGINISQRAAKGNTLKQLVLAEWTPREILSEGEQRAISLADFLTEAQMGNKNKGIIFDDPVNSLDHIRRQTIAERLVEESKVRQVIVFTHDITFLLALQTLAEEETVECLVTTIRKIGKTPGVINNSLPWIASNVKERVKKLNEAIPYLKKLETGADPDNYSEEAKKWCGLLRETWERAIEELLFNDAIQRFSPGIQTKRIEKMKYTPSLYKEIEKGMADCSNWVHDQARAINNPPPKVDKLENFLFTFNEFVKKFR
;
A
#
# COMPACT_ATOMS: atom_id res chain seq x y z
N MET A 1 -55.92 -51.84 46.95
CA MET A 1 -56.90 -52.29 45.93
C MET A 1 -57.01 -53.81 45.91
N LYS A 2 -57.53 -54.44 46.97
CA LYS A 2 -57.71 -55.91 47.01
C LYS A 2 -59.15 -56.38 47.27
N ASN A 3 -60.11 -55.46 47.43
CA ASN A 3 -61.52 -55.80 47.67
C ASN A 3 -62.48 -54.85 46.92
N LYS A 4 -62.37 -54.77 45.59
CA LYS A 4 -63.46 -54.25 44.75
C LYS A 4 -63.65 -55.20 43.58
N LYS A 5 -64.78 -55.93 43.56
CA LYS A 5 -65.25 -56.70 42.41
C LYS A 5 -65.90 -55.72 41.43
N TRP A 6 -65.59 -55.88 40.15
CA TRP A 6 -66.22 -55.09 39.09
C TRP A 6 -67.67 -55.55 38.93
N ASN A 7 -68.57 -54.61 38.63
CA ASN A 7 -69.98 -54.91 38.39
C ASN A 7 -70.15 -55.37 36.94
N ASP A 8 -70.85 -56.48 36.73
CA ASP A 8 -70.89 -57.19 35.44
C ASP A 8 -71.75 -56.52 34.37
N GLU A 9 -72.45 -55.42 34.69
CA GLU A 9 -73.20 -54.62 33.72
C GLU A 9 -73.05 -53.10 33.97
N ILE A 10 -72.76 -52.37 32.90
CA ILE A 10 -72.56 -50.91 32.88
C ILE A 10 -73.89 -50.25 32.52
N ILE A 11 -74.55 -49.61 33.47
CA ILE A 11 -75.73 -48.77 33.21
C ILE A 11 -75.25 -47.43 32.66
N ALA A 12 -75.64 -47.10 31.42
CA ALA A 12 -75.31 -45.84 30.78
C ALA A 12 -75.95 -44.67 31.54
N LYS A 13 -75.12 -43.73 32.00
CA LYS A 13 -75.58 -42.50 32.64
C LYS A 13 -75.99 -41.52 31.54
N GLU A 14 -77.29 -41.33 31.30
CA GLU A 14 -77.77 -40.35 30.33
C GLU A 14 -77.38 -38.93 30.76
N ILE A 15 -76.54 -38.28 29.96
CA ILE A 15 -76.15 -36.88 30.13
C ILE A 15 -77.21 -36.01 29.46
N SER A 16 -77.84 -35.10 30.22
CA SER A 16 -78.88 -34.21 29.69
C SER A 16 -78.31 -33.20 28.68
N VAL A 17 -78.74 -33.30 27.43
CA VAL A 17 -78.26 -32.48 26.29
C VAL A 17 -78.89 -31.08 26.21
N LYS A 18 -79.82 -30.73 27.12
CA LYS A 18 -80.57 -29.45 27.08
C LYS A 18 -79.66 -28.21 27.20
N ALA A 19 -78.54 -28.32 27.92
CA ALA A 19 -77.59 -27.21 28.08
C ALA A 19 -76.88 -26.82 26.77
N PHE A 20 -76.66 -27.77 25.86
CA PHE A 20 -75.97 -27.51 24.59
C PHE A 20 -76.78 -26.64 23.63
N ALA A 21 -78.11 -26.78 23.65
CA ALA A 21 -78.99 -25.97 22.81
C ALA A 21 -78.92 -24.47 23.18
N ALA A 22 -78.86 -24.16 24.48
CA ALA A 22 -78.71 -22.79 24.97
C ALA A 22 -77.36 -22.18 24.60
N ILE A 23 -76.27 -22.94 24.75
CA ILE A 23 -74.91 -22.50 24.38
C ILE A 23 -74.82 -22.25 22.87
N LYS A 24 -75.38 -23.14 22.05
CA LYS A 24 -75.39 -22.99 20.58
C LYS A 24 -76.13 -21.71 20.16
N LYS A 25 -77.26 -21.41 20.79
CA LYS A 25 -78.04 -20.19 20.52
C LYS A 25 -77.24 -18.93 20.88
N SER A 26 -76.60 -18.90 22.06
CA SER A 26 -75.75 -17.78 22.47
C SER A 26 -74.56 -17.56 21.52
N ILE A 27 -73.93 -18.64 21.05
CA ILE A 27 -72.84 -18.54 20.06
C ILE A 27 -73.36 -18.00 18.73
N GLN A 28 -74.53 -18.44 18.25
CA GLN A 28 -75.12 -17.92 17.02
C GLN A 28 -75.52 -16.45 17.12
N GLU A 29 -76.07 -16.01 18.25
CA GLU A 29 -76.39 -14.60 18.52
C GLU A 29 -75.12 -13.74 18.54
N ASN A 30 -74.04 -14.23 19.17
CA ASN A 30 -72.74 -13.56 19.15
C ASN A 30 -72.16 -13.45 17.74
N ILE A 31 -72.23 -14.50 16.92
CA ILE A 31 -71.78 -14.49 15.51
C ILE A 31 -72.58 -13.46 14.69
N LEU A 32 -73.89 -13.39 14.88
CA LEU A 32 -74.75 -12.41 14.19
C LEU A 32 -74.50 -10.96 14.65
N SER A 33 -73.96 -10.75 15.85
CA SER A 33 -73.59 -9.43 16.36
C SER A 33 -72.29 -8.87 15.77
N PHE A 34 -71.47 -9.71 15.10
CA PHE A 34 -70.24 -9.27 14.44
C PHE A 34 -70.55 -8.67 13.07
N ASN A 35 -70.51 -7.34 12.98
CA ASN A 35 -70.61 -6.62 11.70
C ASN A 35 -69.22 -6.50 11.05
N GLU A 36 -68.85 -7.51 10.25
CA GLU A 36 -67.56 -7.57 9.53
C GLU A 36 -67.27 -6.32 8.69
N ALA A 37 -68.30 -5.67 8.14
CA ALA A 37 -68.16 -4.46 7.33
C ALA A 37 -67.69 -3.25 8.18
N GLU A 38 -68.18 -3.13 9.41
CA GLU A 38 -67.78 -2.05 10.32
C GLU A 38 -66.36 -2.26 10.86
N ILE A 39 -66.01 -3.51 11.17
CA ILE A 39 -64.65 -3.88 11.61
C ILE A 39 -63.63 -3.62 10.49
N SER A 40 -63.94 -4.06 9.27
CA SER A 40 -63.07 -3.83 8.10
C SER A 40 -62.89 -2.34 7.80
N ARG A 41 -63.96 -1.55 7.96
CA ARG A 41 -63.89 -0.08 7.82
C ARG A 41 -62.98 0.54 8.89
N LYS A 42 -63.10 0.14 10.15
CA LYS A 42 -62.24 0.62 11.24
C LYS A 42 -60.79 0.25 11.00
N ILE A 43 -60.49 -0.99 10.61
CA ILE A 43 -59.13 -1.44 10.28
C ILE A 43 -58.52 -0.54 9.20
N LYS A 44 -59.22 -0.31 8.09
CA LYS A 44 -58.72 0.54 6.99
C LYS A 44 -58.46 1.99 7.42
N LEU A 45 -59.30 2.53 8.32
CA LEU A 45 -59.13 3.88 8.83
C LEU A 45 -57.89 3.98 9.74
N THR A 46 -57.73 3.01 10.64
CA THR A 46 -56.57 2.90 11.53
C THR A 46 -55.27 2.67 10.75
N GLU A 47 -55.29 1.84 9.69
CA GLU A 47 -54.13 1.62 8.82
C GLU A 47 -53.70 2.90 8.12
N LYS A 48 -54.66 3.71 7.65
CA LYS A 48 -54.39 5.01 7.04
C LYS A 48 -53.73 5.96 8.04
N GLU A 49 -54.24 6.02 9.26
CA GLU A 49 -53.65 6.83 10.34
C GLU A 49 -52.23 6.36 10.70
N ILE A 50 -52.02 5.04 10.81
CA ILE A 50 -50.69 4.46 11.04
C ILE A 50 -49.73 4.86 9.91
N GLN A 51 -50.18 4.81 8.65
CA GLN A 51 -49.35 5.17 7.51
C GLN A 51 -49.00 6.66 7.52
N GLU A 52 -49.96 7.54 7.80
CA GLU A 52 -49.71 8.96 7.94
C GLU A 52 -48.70 9.27 9.06
N LEU A 53 -48.84 8.61 10.22
CA LEU A 53 -47.90 8.79 11.34
C LEU A 53 -46.50 8.28 11.00
N LYS A 54 -46.38 7.17 10.26
CA LYS A 54 -45.08 6.68 9.74
C LYS A 54 -44.45 7.69 8.79
N ASP A 55 -45.23 8.27 7.89
CA ASP A 55 -44.76 9.28 6.94
C ASP A 55 -44.34 10.57 7.65
N ARG A 56 -45.09 11.04 8.65
CA ARG A 56 -44.71 12.18 9.50
C ARG A 56 -43.42 11.92 10.27
N LYS A 57 -43.24 10.71 10.82
CA LYS A 57 -42.00 10.32 11.50
C LYS A 57 -40.80 10.32 10.55
N LYS A 58 -40.98 9.84 9.32
CA LYS A 58 -39.95 9.86 8.26
C LYS A 58 -39.66 11.28 7.76
N LEU A 59 -40.67 12.14 7.67
CA LEU A 59 -40.49 13.55 7.32
C LEU A 59 -39.72 14.28 8.41
N ALA A 60 -40.04 14.07 9.69
CA ALA A 60 -39.37 14.73 10.80
C ALA A 60 -37.84 14.50 10.81
N THR A 61 -37.38 13.29 10.47
CA THR A 61 -35.93 13.00 10.37
C THR A 61 -35.28 13.64 9.14
N LEU A 62 -36.02 13.87 8.06
CA LEU A 62 -35.53 14.46 6.82
C LEU A 62 -35.72 15.99 6.75
N LEU A 63 -36.59 16.56 7.59
CA LEU A 63 -36.97 17.97 7.56
C LEU A 63 -35.77 18.92 7.64
N PRO A 64 -34.75 18.71 8.50
CA PRO A 64 -33.57 19.57 8.52
C PRO A 64 -32.81 19.58 7.18
N LYS A 65 -32.65 18.40 6.55
CA LYS A 65 -31.97 18.26 5.25
C LYS A 65 -32.75 18.95 4.14
N ILE A 66 -34.08 18.83 4.15
CA ILE A 66 -34.96 19.49 3.17
C ILE A 66 -34.87 21.01 3.33
N GLN A 67 -34.91 21.51 4.57
CA GLN A 67 -34.78 22.94 4.85
C GLN A 67 -33.43 23.50 4.38
N GLU A 68 -32.34 22.78 4.64
CA GLU A 68 -31.01 23.15 4.18
C GLU A 68 -30.93 23.19 2.65
N PHE A 69 -31.44 22.16 1.97
CA PHE A 69 -31.48 22.11 0.52
C PHE A 69 -32.28 23.29 -0.07
N ILE A 70 -33.45 23.62 0.50
CA ILE A 70 -34.25 24.77 0.07
C ILE A 70 -33.48 26.07 0.28
N LYS A 71 -32.80 26.23 1.42
CA LYS A 71 -31.98 27.42 1.71
C LYS A 71 -30.84 27.57 0.70
N GLN A 72 -30.14 26.49 0.39
CA GLN A 72 -29.08 26.47 -0.63
C GLN A 72 -29.63 26.81 -2.02
N ARG A 73 -30.79 26.26 -2.41
CA ARG A 73 -31.47 26.59 -3.68
C ARG A 73 -31.88 28.06 -3.76
N LYS A 74 -32.45 28.62 -2.69
CA LYS A 74 -32.79 30.06 -2.62
C LYS A 74 -31.53 30.92 -2.72
N TRP A 75 -30.44 30.53 -2.08
CA TRP A 75 -29.16 31.24 -2.19
C TRP A 75 -28.59 31.17 -3.61
N ALA A 76 -28.55 29.99 -4.23
CA ALA A 76 -28.06 29.81 -5.60
C ALA A 76 -28.88 30.61 -6.62
N ALA A 77 -30.21 30.64 -6.46
CA ALA A 77 -31.08 31.47 -7.28
C ALA A 77 -30.74 32.96 -7.14
N LYS A 78 -30.53 33.46 -5.91
CA LYS A 78 -30.07 34.84 -5.66
C LYS A 78 -28.70 35.11 -6.28
N ALA A 79 -27.74 34.20 -6.12
CA ALA A 79 -26.40 34.33 -6.67
C ALA A 79 -26.42 34.41 -8.22
N ASN A 80 -27.26 33.61 -8.88
CA ASN A 80 -27.41 33.61 -10.34
C ASN A 80 -28.00 34.92 -10.90
N THR A 81 -28.70 35.72 -10.10
CA THR A 81 -29.18 37.05 -10.53
C THR A 81 -28.08 38.11 -10.59
N LYS A 82 -26.93 37.86 -9.94
CA LYS A 82 -25.81 38.80 -9.90
C LYS A 82 -24.76 38.39 -10.93
N ARG A 83 -24.57 39.23 -11.94
CA ARG A 83 -23.44 39.11 -12.87
C ARG A 83 -22.21 39.77 -12.25
N PHE A 84 -21.29 38.97 -11.73
CA PHE A 84 -20.00 39.47 -11.27
C PHE A 84 -19.08 39.73 -12.46
N ASN A 85 -18.47 40.91 -12.53
CA ASN A 85 -17.43 41.18 -13.51
C ASN A 85 -16.12 40.52 -13.05
N THR A 86 -15.87 39.31 -13.55
CA THR A 86 -14.66 38.53 -13.25
C THR A 86 -13.38 39.18 -13.81
N ARG A 87 -13.50 40.19 -14.69
CA ARG A 87 -12.34 40.86 -15.31
C ARG A 87 -11.47 41.57 -14.28
N LYS A 88 -12.05 42.25 -13.29
CA LYS A 88 -11.27 42.91 -12.23
C LYS A 88 -10.51 41.91 -11.36
N ILE A 89 -11.17 40.82 -10.98
CA ILE A 89 -10.56 39.73 -10.20
C ILE A 89 -9.43 39.07 -11.00
N THR A 90 -9.69 38.77 -12.27
CA THR A 90 -8.70 38.16 -13.18
C THR A 90 -7.49 39.08 -13.39
N GLN A 91 -7.72 40.39 -13.57
CA GLN A 91 -6.65 41.37 -13.71
C GLN A 91 -5.82 41.46 -12.43
N GLN A 92 -6.47 41.55 -11.27
CA GLN A 92 -5.77 41.65 -9.99
C GLN A 92 -5.00 40.38 -9.65
N GLN A 93 -5.51 39.19 -9.98
CA GLN A 93 -4.76 37.94 -9.89
C GLN A 93 -3.54 37.95 -10.81
N LYS A 94 -3.70 38.39 -12.06
CA LYS A 94 -2.59 38.51 -13.02
C LYS A 94 -1.50 39.46 -12.51
N ASP A 95 -1.91 40.61 -11.98
CA ASP A 95 -0.98 41.63 -11.46
C ASP A 95 -0.26 41.16 -10.19
N LEU A 96 -0.95 40.44 -9.29
CA LEU A 96 -0.32 39.85 -8.10
C LEU A 96 0.65 38.72 -8.47
N PHE A 97 0.26 37.87 -9.41
CA PHE A 97 1.08 36.76 -9.86
C PHE A 97 2.32 37.26 -10.63
N SER A 98 2.15 38.26 -11.52
CA SER A 98 3.28 38.89 -12.21
C SER A 98 4.28 39.50 -11.22
N LYS A 99 3.77 40.22 -10.21
CA LYS A 99 4.60 40.95 -9.24
C LYS A 99 5.32 40.08 -8.22
N PHE A 100 4.70 39.00 -7.74
CA PHE A 100 5.23 38.23 -6.60
C PHE A 100 5.70 36.83 -6.94
N VAL A 101 5.23 36.24 -8.03
CA VAL A 101 5.50 34.84 -8.34
C VAL A 101 6.42 34.69 -9.54
N THR A 102 6.50 35.64 -10.48
CA THR A 102 7.09 35.30 -11.79
C THR A 102 8.62 35.26 -11.77
N ASP A 103 9.31 36.30 -11.30
CA ASP A 103 10.78 36.36 -11.46
C ASP A 103 11.51 35.39 -10.55
N GLU A 104 11.11 35.30 -9.28
CA GLU A 104 11.69 34.37 -8.30
C GLU A 104 11.41 32.91 -8.67
N TYR A 105 10.18 32.61 -9.11
CA TYR A 105 9.83 31.26 -9.55
C TYR A 105 10.60 30.87 -10.81
N VAL A 106 10.68 31.76 -11.81
CA VAL A 106 11.43 31.49 -13.05
C VAL A 106 12.90 31.23 -12.73
N ARG A 107 13.48 31.98 -11.78
CA ARG A 107 14.86 31.75 -11.34
C ARG A 107 15.02 30.35 -10.72
N ILE A 108 14.24 30.03 -9.69
CA ILE A 108 14.32 28.72 -8.99
C ILE A 108 14.00 27.58 -9.97
N PHE A 109 13.01 27.75 -10.84
CA PHE A 109 12.65 26.77 -11.86
C PHE A 109 13.79 26.47 -12.82
N ASN A 110 14.49 27.51 -13.31
CA ASN A 110 15.65 27.31 -14.16
C ASN A 110 16.81 26.65 -13.42
N GLU A 111 17.03 26.97 -12.14
CA GLU A 111 18.02 26.29 -11.29
C GLU A 111 17.67 24.81 -11.10
N GLU A 112 16.40 24.47 -10.86
CA GLU A 112 15.95 23.08 -10.75
C GLU A 112 16.04 22.32 -12.08
N CYS A 113 15.68 22.97 -13.19
CA CYS A 113 15.87 22.43 -14.54
C CYS A 113 17.36 22.15 -14.82
N ASP A 114 18.26 23.02 -14.37
CA ASP A 114 19.70 22.83 -14.53
C ASP A 114 20.21 21.64 -13.73
N LYS A 115 19.75 21.48 -12.48
CA LYS A 115 20.12 20.34 -11.64
C LYS A 115 19.56 19.01 -12.15
N LEU A 116 18.42 19.02 -12.83
CA LEU A 116 17.75 17.83 -13.36
C LEU A 116 18.08 17.51 -14.83
N ASP A 117 19.10 18.18 -15.39
CA ASP A 117 19.48 18.07 -16.81
C ASP A 117 18.28 18.24 -17.77
N ALA A 118 17.47 19.27 -17.49
CA ALA A 118 16.20 19.56 -18.14
C ALA A 118 16.21 20.91 -18.87
N LYS A 119 17.34 21.29 -19.49
CA LYS A 119 17.53 22.57 -20.19
C LYS A 119 16.92 22.57 -21.59
N PHE A 120 15.59 22.50 -21.68
CA PHE A 120 14.90 22.43 -22.98
C PHE A 120 14.42 23.79 -23.53
N GLY A 121 14.85 24.90 -22.93
CA GLY A 121 14.43 26.25 -23.37
C GLY A 121 12.95 26.55 -23.07
N ILE A 122 12.49 26.17 -21.87
CA ILE A 122 11.11 26.33 -21.45
C ILE A 122 10.89 27.76 -20.97
N ASN A 123 9.88 28.42 -21.54
CA ASN A 123 9.39 29.71 -21.09
C ASN A 123 8.08 29.52 -20.32
N ILE A 124 7.99 30.14 -19.15
CA ILE A 124 6.75 30.10 -18.36
C ILE A 124 5.79 31.13 -18.95
N SER A 125 4.69 30.66 -19.52
CA SER A 125 3.63 31.52 -20.03
C SER A 125 2.39 31.47 -19.13
N GLN A 126 1.65 32.58 -19.07
CA GLN A 126 0.45 32.68 -18.25
C GLN A 126 -0.79 32.71 -19.14
N ARG A 127 -1.76 31.83 -18.86
CA ARG A 127 -3.08 31.88 -19.49
C ARG A 127 -4.15 32.18 -18.44
N ALA A 128 -4.72 33.37 -18.51
CA ALA A 128 -5.84 33.75 -17.65
C ALA A 128 -7.17 33.27 -18.25
N ALA A 129 -7.96 32.52 -17.49
CA ALA A 129 -9.28 32.04 -17.90
C ALA A 129 -10.33 32.31 -16.82
N LYS A 130 -11.22 33.29 -17.07
CA LYS A 130 -12.43 33.62 -16.27
C LYS A 130 -12.31 33.36 -14.76
N GLY A 131 -11.45 34.12 -14.06
CA GLY A 131 -11.29 34.05 -12.60
C GLY A 131 -10.31 32.99 -12.09
N ASN A 132 -9.71 32.21 -12.99
CA ASN A 132 -8.59 31.32 -12.71
C ASN A 132 -7.35 31.77 -13.49
N THR A 133 -6.21 31.78 -12.83
CA THR A 133 -4.91 31.95 -13.48
C THR A 133 -4.34 30.55 -13.68
N LEU A 134 -4.29 30.06 -14.92
CA LEU A 134 -3.65 28.80 -15.25
C LEU A 134 -2.19 29.09 -15.60
N LYS A 135 -1.28 28.40 -14.92
CA LYS A 135 0.14 28.36 -15.29
C LYS A 135 0.27 27.39 -16.46
N GLN A 136 0.99 27.76 -17.52
CA GLN A 136 1.32 26.85 -18.61
C GLN A 136 2.80 26.98 -18.95
N LEU A 137 3.55 25.90 -18.75
CA LEU A 137 4.89 25.76 -19.28
C LEU A 137 4.78 25.66 -20.81
N VAL A 138 5.48 26.54 -21.53
CA VAL A 138 5.49 26.56 -23.00
C VAL A 138 6.93 26.49 -23.48
N LEU A 139 7.17 25.71 -24.52
CA LEU A 139 8.49 25.59 -25.12
C LEU A 139 8.46 26.38 -26.42
N ALA A 140 9.00 27.60 -26.40
CA ALA A 140 8.81 28.62 -27.44
C ALA A 140 7.33 28.88 -27.76
N GLU A 141 6.80 28.31 -28.86
CA GLU A 141 5.39 28.42 -29.30
C GLU A 141 4.60 27.12 -29.16
N TRP A 142 5.25 26.03 -28.73
CA TRP A 142 4.69 24.69 -28.72
C TRP A 142 4.43 24.19 -27.30
N THR A 143 3.51 23.25 -27.16
CA THR A 143 3.31 22.62 -25.86
C THR A 143 4.44 21.61 -25.61
N PRO A 144 5.01 21.53 -24.38
CA PRO A 144 6.08 20.59 -24.06
C PRO A 144 5.73 19.13 -24.43
N ARG A 145 4.45 18.78 -24.43
CA ARG A 145 3.93 17.46 -24.81
C ARG A 145 4.16 17.06 -26.27
N GLU A 146 4.25 18.04 -27.16
CA GLU A 146 4.35 17.81 -28.62
C GLU A 146 5.78 17.54 -29.07
N ILE A 147 6.77 17.98 -28.28
CA ILE A 147 8.18 17.98 -28.68
C ILE A 147 9.02 17.05 -27.79
N LEU A 148 8.73 17.03 -26.49
CA LEU A 148 9.56 16.35 -25.52
C LEU A 148 9.18 14.88 -25.38
N SER A 149 10.19 14.03 -25.18
CA SER A 149 10.01 12.65 -24.76
C SER A 149 9.36 12.56 -23.38
N GLU A 150 8.79 11.39 -23.07
CA GLU A 150 8.17 11.14 -21.76
C GLU A 150 9.13 11.41 -20.59
N GLY A 151 10.41 11.05 -20.75
CA GLY A 151 11.41 11.26 -19.71
C GLY A 151 11.77 12.73 -19.49
N GLU A 152 11.79 13.52 -20.56
CA GLU A 152 12.00 14.98 -20.49
C GLU A 152 10.82 15.68 -19.84
N GLN A 153 9.59 15.29 -20.20
CA GLN A 153 8.38 15.80 -19.57
C GLN A 153 8.36 15.51 -18.07
N ARG A 154 8.80 14.32 -17.65
CA ARG A 154 8.94 13.97 -16.22
C ARG A 154 9.97 14.84 -15.51
N ALA A 155 11.16 15.03 -16.09
CA ALA A 155 12.20 15.86 -15.48
C ALA A 155 11.74 17.31 -15.26
N ILE A 156 11.04 17.88 -16.24
CA ILE A 156 10.45 19.23 -16.12
C ILE A 156 9.37 19.28 -15.06
N SER A 157 8.49 18.27 -15.02
CA SER A 157 7.41 18.21 -14.04
C SER A 157 7.98 18.10 -12.62
N LEU A 158 9.08 17.38 -12.46
CA LEU A 158 9.80 17.28 -11.19
C LEU A 158 10.44 18.63 -10.82
N ALA A 159 11.07 19.33 -11.76
CA ALA A 159 11.63 20.67 -11.54
C ALA A 159 10.55 21.67 -11.11
N ASP A 160 9.39 21.65 -11.78
CA ASP A 160 8.23 22.49 -11.47
C ASP A 160 7.71 22.20 -10.06
N PHE A 161 7.56 20.93 -9.72
CA PHE A 161 7.12 20.49 -8.39
C PHE A 161 8.10 20.90 -7.28
N LEU A 162 9.41 20.71 -7.49
CA LEU A 162 10.44 21.11 -6.52
C LEU A 162 10.49 22.62 -6.35
N THR A 163 10.31 23.38 -7.43
CA THR A 163 10.20 24.85 -7.40
C THR A 163 9.03 25.29 -6.52
N GLU A 164 7.84 24.72 -6.74
CA GLU A 164 6.67 25.00 -5.92
C GLU A 164 6.89 24.62 -4.46
N ALA A 165 7.53 23.48 -4.22
CA ALA A 165 7.87 23.05 -2.88
C ALA A 165 8.80 24.07 -2.18
N GLN A 166 9.81 24.60 -2.86
CA GLN A 166 10.75 25.58 -2.32
C GLN A 166 10.12 26.94 -2.05
N MET A 167 9.19 27.40 -2.89
CA MET A 167 8.47 28.66 -2.64
C MET A 167 7.56 28.60 -1.39
N GLY A 168 7.16 27.40 -0.97
CA GLY A 168 6.32 27.19 0.19
C GLY A 168 7.09 27.22 1.51
N ASN A 169 7.18 28.37 2.18
CA ASN A 169 7.86 28.51 3.50
C ASN A 169 7.31 27.61 4.64
N LYS A 170 6.14 26.98 4.45
CA LYS A 170 5.51 26.06 5.41
C LYS A 170 5.64 24.59 5.02
N ASN A 171 6.27 24.28 3.88
CA ASN A 171 6.42 22.91 3.43
C ASN A 171 7.45 22.19 4.30
N LYS A 172 7.04 21.12 4.99
CA LYS A 172 7.89 20.31 5.87
C LYS A 172 8.31 18.97 5.26
N GLY A 173 7.72 18.58 4.13
CA GLY A 173 8.08 17.35 3.46
C GLY A 173 7.33 17.12 2.15
N ILE A 174 7.92 16.29 1.31
CA ILE A 174 7.45 15.95 -0.03
C ILE A 174 7.37 14.44 -0.20
N ILE A 175 6.39 13.98 -0.98
CA ILE A 175 6.14 12.56 -1.23
C ILE A 175 6.14 12.34 -2.73
N PHE A 176 6.96 11.38 -3.18
CA PHE A 176 7.05 10.94 -4.56
C PHE A 176 6.49 9.53 -4.71
N ASP A 177 5.62 9.34 -5.69
CA ASP A 177 5.13 8.02 -6.10
C ASP A 177 5.74 7.68 -7.47
N ASP A 178 6.70 6.76 -7.45
CA ASP A 178 7.44 6.26 -8.61
C ASP A 178 8.06 7.34 -9.51
N PRO A 179 8.98 8.18 -8.98
CA PRO A 179 9.49 9.36 -9.69
C PRO A 179 10.33 9.05 -10.94
N VAL A 180 10.71 7.79 -11.15
CA VAL A 180 11.68 7.39 -12.18
C VAL A 180 11.18 6.34 -13.18
N ASN A 181 9.87 6.14 -13.27
CA ASN A 181 9.31 5.16 -14.21
C ASN A 181 9.78 5.43 -15.66
N SER A 182 10.16 4.39 -16.39
CA SER A 182 10.61 4.46 -17.80
C SER A 182 11.76 5.45 -18.10
N LEU A 183 12.60 5.81 -17.11
CA LEU A 183 13.75 6.69 -17.32
C LEU A 183 15.05 5.91 -17.54
N ASP A 184 15.97 6.50 -18.31
CA ASP A 184 17.32 5.98 -18.47
C ASP A 184 18.12 6.02 -17.15
N HIS A 185 19.28 5.37 -17.14
CA HIS A 185 20.12 5.27 -15.93
C HIS A 185 20.75 6.61 -15.52
N ILE A 186 21.04 7.51 -16.48
CA ILE A 186 21.64 8.82 -16.21
C ILE A 186 20.64 9.69 -15.48
N ARG A 187 19.42 9.82 -16.02
CA ARG A 187 18.33 10.58 -15.39
C ARG A 187 17.96 10.03 -14.03
N ARG A 188 17.93 8.70 -13.86
CA ARG A 188 17.69 8.07 -12.56
C ARG A 188 18.69 8.52 -11.51
N GLN A 189 19.97 8.56 -11.87
CA GLN A 189 21.04 9.02 -10.99
C GLN A 189 20.86 10.51 -10.64
N THR A 190 20.65 11.37 -11.64
CA THR A 190 20.45 12.82 -11.45
C THR A 190 19.25 13.11 -10.54
N ILE A 191 18.15 12.39 -10.72
CA ILE A 191 16.97 12.53 -9.86
C ILE A 191 17.28 12.06 -8.44
N ALA A 192 17.98 10.93 -8.26
CA ALA A 192 18.36 10.45 -6.94
C ALA A 192 19.22 11.48 -6.18
N GLU A 193 20.23 12.04 -6.85
CA GLU A 193 21.12 13.09 -6.30
C GLU A 193 20.31 14.30 -5.85
N ARG A 194 19.39 14.78 -6.70
CA ARG A 194 18.55 15.93 -6.37
C ARG A 194 17.62 15.66 -5.18
N LEU A 195 17.02 14.47 -5.12
CA LEU A 195 16.13 14.10 -4.01
C LEU A 195 16.89 13.97 -2.68
N VAL A 196 18.12 13.43 -2.70
CA VAL A 196 18.97 13.37 -1.51
C VAL A 196 19.41 14.77 -1.08
N GLU A 197 19.74 15.66 -2.01
CA GLU A 197 20.03 17.07 -1.69
C GLU A 197 18.81 17.75 -1.04
N GLU A 198 17.61 17.58 -1.59
CA GLU A 198 16.38 18.15 -1.05
C GLU A 198 16.04 17.59 0.35
N SER A 199 16.42 16.34 0.61
CA SER A 199 16.18 15.69 1.90
C SER A 199 16.96 16.31 3.07
N LYS A 200 18.02 17.09 2.78
CA LYS A 200 18.74 17.89 3.79
C LYS A 200 17.93 19.08 4.29
N VAL A 201 16.95 19.55 3.50
CA VAL A 201 16.13 20.72 3.82
C VAL A 201 14.79 20.32 4.41
N ARG A 202 14.17 19.23 3.91
CA ARG A 202 12.84 18.76 4.33
C ARG A 202 12.73 17.25 4.23
N GLN A 203 11.71 16.67 4.85
CA GLN A 203 11.50 15.22 4.74
C GLN A 203 11.12 14.82 3.31
N VAL A 204 11.84 13.85 2.74
CA VAL A 204 11.53 13.28 1.42
C VAL A 204 11.10 11.83 1.61
N ILE A 205 9.90 11.49 1.13
CA ILE A 205 9.37 10.13 1.13
C ILE A 205 9.23 9.67 -0.32
N VAL A 206 9.82 8.52 -0.64
CA VAL A 206 9.79 7.96 -2.00
C VAL A 206 9.15 6.58 -1.96
N PHE A 207 8.07 6.41 -2.71
CA PHE A 207 7.57 5.10 -3.10
C PHE A 207 8.17 4.75 -4.46
N THR A 208 8.82 3.58 -4.55
CA THR A 208 9.40 3.10 -5.80
C THR A 208 9.29 1.59 -5.87
N HIS A 209 9.12 1.09 -7.09
CA HIS A 209 9.23 -0.32 -7.40
C HIS A 209 10.61 -0.67 -8.03
N ASP A 210 11.40 0.34 -8.40
CA ASP A 210 12.75 0.19 -8.94
C ASP A 210 13.77 0.02 -7.81
N ILE A 211 14.31 -1.19 -7.67
CA ILE A 211 15.35 -1.54 -6.70
C ILE A 211 16.66 -0.78 -7.00
N THR A 212 16.99 -0.56 -8.27
CA THR A 212 18.21 0.17 -8.67
C THR A 212 18.16 1.60 -8.14
N PHE A 213 17.00 2.25 -8.29
CA PHE A 213 16.79 3.59 -7.78
C PHE A 213 16.84 3.65 -6.24
N LEU A 214 16.26 2.66 -5.56
CA LEU A 214 16.38 2.52 -4.11
C LEU A 214 17.85 2.43 -3.67
N LEU A 215 18.64 1.58 -4.31
CA LEU A 215 20.07 1.41 -3.99
C LEU A 215 20.87 2.68 -4.25
N ALA A 216 20.56 3.41 -5.34
CA ALA A 216 21.17 4.71 -5.62
C ALA A 216 20.87 5.73 -4.52
N LEU A 217 19.61 5.84 -4.09
CA LEU A 217 19.22 6.72 -2.98
C LEU A 217 19.94 6.37 -1.67
N GLN A 218 20.06 5.08 -1.34
CA GLN A 218 20.78 4.64 -0.14
C GLN A 218 22.26 4.99 -0.20
N THR A 219 22.91 4.72 -1.34
CA THR A 219 24.34 5.00 -1.55
C THR A 219 24.62 6.49 -1.41
N LEU A 220 23.84 7.32 -2.11
CA LEU A 220 23.97 8.78 -2.05
C LEU A 220 23.65 9.34 -0.66
N ALA A 221 22.67 8.77 0.04
CA ALA A 221 22.37 9.18 1.41
C ALA A 221 23.52 8.83 2.37
N GLU A 222 24.19 7.68 2.20
CA GLU A 222 25.38 7.33 2.98
C GLU A 222 26.56 8.27 2.68
N GLU A 223 26.80 8.58 1.41
CA GLU A 223 27.84 9.52 0.97
C GLU A 223 27.62 10.93 1.52
N GLU A 224 26.38 11.40 1.51
CA GLU A 224 25.98 12.72 1.98
C GLU A 224 25.62 12.76 3.47
N THR A 225 25.79 11.65 4.20
CA THR A 225 25.50 11.48 5.63
C THR A 225 24.07 11.86 6.05
N VAL A 226 23.10 11.55 5.19
CA VAL A 226 21.66 11.75 5.41
C VAL A 226 21.05 10.48 6.01
N GLU A 227 20.17 10.64 7.01
CA GLU A 227 19.41 9.51 7.56
C GLU A 227 18.43 8.94 6.51
N CYS A 228 18.64 7.68 6.12
CA CYS A 228 17.78 6.98 5.17
C CYS A 228 17.06 5.81 5.84
N LEU A 229 15.73 5.87 5.91
CA LEU A 229 14.88 4.80 6.42
C LEU A 229 14.22 4.07 5.26
N VAL A 230 14.43 2.76 5.16
CA VAL A 230 13.85 1.92 4.11
C VAL A 230 12.83 0.96 4.67
N THR A 231 11.70 0.82 3.99
CA THR A 231 10.62 -0.09 4.38
C THR A 231 10.00 -0.71 3.13
N THR A 232 9.62 -1.99 3.21
CA THR A 232 8.95 -2.68 2.10
C THR A 232 7.45 -2.75 2.35
N ILE A 233 6.65 -2.40 1.35
CA ILE A 233 5.19 -2.59 1.37
C ILE A 233 4.84 -3.70 0.39
N ARG A 234 4.02 -4.67 0.82
CA ARG A 234 3.60 -5.80 -0.02
C ARG A 234 2.09 -6.01 0.05
N LYS A 235 1.57 -6.65 -1.00
CA LYS A 235 0.20 -7.18 -1.03
C LYS A 235 0.26 -8.67 -0.73
N ILE A 236 -0.43 -9.13 0.32
CA ILE A 236 -0.55 -10.54 0.66
C ILE A 236 -1.98 -10.99 0.36
N GLY A 237 -2.15 -11.82 -0.67
CA GLY A 237 -3.46 -12.24 -1.14
C GLY A 237 -4.33 -11.05 -1.58
N LYS A 238 -5.44 -10.81 -0.86
CA LYS A 238 -6.35 -9.67 -1.10
C LYS A 238 -6.04 -8.44 -0.25
N THR A 239 -5.09 -8.51 0.67
CA THR A 239 -4.78 -7.42 1.61
C THR A 239 -3.55 -6.63 1.13
N PRO A 240 -3.74 -5.41 0.59
CA PRO A 240 -2.64 -4.50 0.30
C PRO A 240 -2.13 -3.84 1.59
N GLY A 241 -0.92 -3.28 1.56
CA GLY A 241 -0.40 -2.45 2.65
C GLY A 241 0.26 -3.22 3.80
N VAL A 242 0.69 -4.46 3.58
CA VAL A 242 1.45 -5.19 4.60
C VAL A 242 2.86 -4.64 4.64
N ILE A 243 3.18 -3.97 5.74
CA ILE A 243 4.47 -3.34 5.97
C ILE A 243 5.45 -4.38 6.53
N ASN A 244 6.63 -4.43 5.93
CA ASN A 244 7.75 -5.20 6.43
C ASN A 244 8.97 -4.28 6.48
N ASN A 245 9.46 -4.02 7.69
CA ASN A 245 10.61 -3.15 7.95
C ASN A 245 11.95 -3.79 7.54
N SER A 246 11.92 -4.95 6.86
CA SER A 246 13.12 -5.54 6.27
C SER A 246 13.21 -5.24 4.78
N LEU A 247 14.44 -5.02 4.31
CA LEU A 247 14.74 -4.91 2.89
C LEU A 247 14.29 -6.19 2.15
N PRO A 248 13.91 -6.10 0.86
CA PRO A 248 13.80 -7.27 0.00
C PRO A 248 15.09 -8.08 0.06
N TRP A 249 15.01 -9.40 -0.06
CA TRP A 249 16.19 -10.29 0.03
C TRP A 249 17.33 -9.83 -0.89
N ILE A 250 16.99 -9.40 -2.10
CA ILE A 250 17.90 -8.87 -3.12
C ILE A 250 18.71 -7.65 -2.62
N ALA A 251 18.09 -6.78 -1.81
CA ALA A 251 18.71 -5.58 -1.28
C ALA A 251 19.28 -5.76 0.15
N SER A 252 19.05 -6.91 0.80
CA SER A 252 19.56 -7.18 2.15
C SER A 252 21.07 -7.44 2.13
N ASN A 253 21.82 -6.81 3.04
CA ASN A 253 23.24 -7.07 3.29
C ASN A 253 23.47 -8.45 3.94
N VAL A 254 24.73 -8.89 4.04
CA VAL A 254 25.09 -10.20 4.63
C VAL A 254 24.53 -10.35 6.05
N LYS A 255 24.65 -9.31 6.89
CA LYS A 255 24.20 -9.35 8.29
C LYS A 255 22.68 -9.59 8.39
N GLU A 256 21.89 -8.92 7.58
CA GLU A 256 20.43 -9.07 7.54
C GLU A 256 20.02 -10.44 6.98
N ARG A 257 20.72 -10.94 5.95
CA ARG A 257 20.49 -12.28 5.40
C ARG A 257 20.75 -13.35 6.45
N VAL A 258 21.85 -13.26 7.19
CA VAL A 258 22.16 -14.16 8.32
C VAL A 258 21.07 -14.11 9.39
N LYS A 259 20.58 -12.91 9.73
CA LYS A 259 19.49 -12.77 10.70
C LYS A 259 18.23 -13.51 10.25
N LYS A 260 17.81 -13.32 8.99
CA LYS A 260 16.65 -14.02 8.41
C LYS A 260 16.84 -15.54 8.36
N LEU A 261 18.04 -16.02 8.03
CA LEU A 261 18.36 -17.45 8.02
C LEU A 261 18.27 -18.05 9.43
N ASN A 262 18.77 -17.35 10.46
CA ASN A 262 18.62 -17.77 11.86
C ASN A 262 17.16 -17.82 12.31
N GLU A 263 16.37 -16.78 11.98
CA GLU A 263 14.96 -16.69 12.33
C GLU A 263 14.10 -17.81 11.68
N ALA A 264 14.56 -18.38 10.57
CA ALA A 264 13.89 -19.49 9.89
C ALA A 264 14.14 -20.87 10.52
N ILE A 265 15.25 -21.06 11.24
CA ILE A 265 15.63 -22.36 11.83
C ILE A 265 14.56 -22.92 12.79
N PRO A 266 13.98 -22.15 13.75
CA PRO A 266 12.95 -22.68 14.65
C PRO A 266 11.70 -23.18 13.92
N TYR A 267 11.35 -22.57 12.79
CA TYR A 267 10.24 -23.00 11.95
C TYR A 267 10.57 -24.33 11.25
N LEU A 268 11.78 -24.47 10.71
CA LEU A 268 12.25 -25.72 10.10
C LEU A 268 12.32 -26.87 11.12
N LYS A 269 12.73 -26.62 12.38
CA LYS A 269 12.70 -27.63 13.45
C LYS A 269 11.30 -28.18 13.68
N LYS A 270 10.28 -27.31 13.67
CA LYS A 270 8.88 -27.73 13.84
C LYS A 270 8.40 -28.57 12.66
N LEU A 271 8.77 -28.18 11.43
CA LEU A 271 8.43 -28.94 10.22
C LEU A 271 9.10 -30.31 10.18
N GLU A 272 10.38 -30.41 10.59
CA GLU A 272 11.11 -31.68 10.63
C GLU A 272 10.44 -32.72 11.55
N THR A 273 9.89 -32.26 12.68
CA THR A 273 9.13 -33.11 13.61
C THR A 273 7.66 -33.31 13.22
N GLY A 274 7.19 -32.62 12.18
CA GLY A 274 5.81 -32.60 11.75
C GLY A 274 5.40 -33.85 10.95
N ALA A 275 4.11 -33.92 10.63
CA ALA A 275 3.53 -35.04 9.88
C ALA A 275 3.65 -34.91 8.35
N ASP A 276 4.23 -33.81 7.84
CA ASP A 276 4.36 -33.51 6.41
C ASP A 276 5.85 -33.39 6.01
N PRO A 277 6.48 -34.50 5.62
CA PRO A 277 7.90 -34.52 5.21
C PRO A 277 8.18 -33.77 3.91
N ASP A 278 7.20 -33.65 3.02
CA ASP A 278 7.38 -33.00 1.72
C ASP A 278 7.50 -31.48 1.91
N ASN A 279 6.65 -30.89 2.76
CA ASN A 279 6.74 -29.48 3.12
C ASN A 279 8.08 -29.13 3.82
N TYR A 280 8.59 -30.02 4.67
CA TYR A 280 9.93 -29.86 5.24
C TYR A 280 11.00 -29.83 4.15
N SER A 281 10.94 -30.77 3.20
CA SER A 281 11.90 -30.88 2.09
C SER A 281 11.95 -29.60 1.25
N GLU A 282 10.79 -29.04 0.90
CA GLU A 282 10.69 -27.80 0.12
C GLU A 282 11.29 -26.60 0.86
N GLU A 283 10.91 -26.38 2.12
CA GLU A 283 11.42 -25.24 2.88
C GLU A 283 12.91 -25.39 3.24
N ALA A 284 13.40 -26.61 3.47
CA ALA A 284 14.83 -26.86 3.69
C ALA A 284 15.66 -26.58 2.41
N LYS A 285 15.19 -26.99 1.23
CA LYS A 285 15.84 -26.67 -0.06
C LYS A 285 15.88 -25.16 -0.30
N LYS A 286 14.75 -24.48 -0.07
CA LYS A 286 14.65 -23.02 -0.16
C LYS A 286 15.61 -22.33 0.79
N TRP A 287 15.73 -22.80 2.04
CA TRP A 287 16.70 -22.27 3.00
C TRP A 287 18.15 -22.44 2.51
N CYS A 288 18.50 -23.60 1.93
CA CYS A 288 19.82 -23.81 1.30
C CYS A 288 20.07 -22.85 0.13
N GLY A 289 19.05 -22.59 -0.70
CA GLY A 289 19.11 -21.58 -1.76
C GLY A 289 19.41 -20.18 -1.22
N LEU A 290 18.71 -19.78 -0.15
CA LEU A 290 18.97 -18.51 0.52
C LEU A 290 20.40 -18.44 1.11
N LEU A 291 20.89 -19.51 1.74
CA LEU A 291 22.27 -19.54 2.23
C LEU A 291 23.29 -19.45 1.07
N ARG A 292 23.04 -20.14 -0.04
CA ARG A 292 23.86 -20.07 -1.27
C ARG A 292 23.96 -18.63 -1.79
N GLU A 293 22.83 -17.94 -1.89
CA GLU A 293 22.79 -16.53 -2.28
C GLU A 293 23.47 -15.62 -1.26
N THR A 294 23.47 -15.99 0.03
CA THR A 294 24.18 -15.24 1.09
C THR A 294 25.70 -15.38 0.95
N TRP A 295 26.20 -16.56 0.57
CA TRP A 295 27.61 -16.75 0.17
C TRP A 295 27.98 -15.85 -1.02
N GLU A 296 27.13 -15.77 -2.05
CA GLU A 296 27.38 -14.87 -3.18
C GLU A 296 27.44 -13.41 -2.75
N ARG A 297 26.52 -12.97 -1.88
CA ARG A 297 26.55 -11.60 -1.34
C ARG A 297 27.79 -11.35 -0.48
N ALA A 298 28.27 -12.34 0.26
CA ALA A 298 29.50 -12.22 1.06
C ALA A 298 30.76 -12.07 0.21
N ILE A 299 30.76 -12.60 -1.02
CA ILE A 299 31.83 -12.35 -1.97
C ILE A 299 31.86 -10.86 -2.34
N GLU A 300 30.72 -10.28 -2.72
CA GLU A 300 30.61 -8.86 -3.08
C GLU A 300 30.94 -7.94 -1.88
N GLU A 301 30.31 -8.18 -0.73
CA GLU A 301 30.36 -7.30 0.45
C GLU A 301 31.65 -7.48 1.27
N LEU A 302 32.06 -8.72 1.57
CA LEU A 302 33.16 -8.99 2.49
C LEU A 302 34.49 -9.25 1.75
N LEU A 303 34.47 -10.12 0.74
CA LEU A 303 35.69 -10.48 0.02
C LEU A 303 36.20 -9.30 -0.81
N PHE A 304 35.32 -8.71 -1.63
CA PHE A 304 35.64 -7.55 -2.48
C PHE A 304 35.47 -6.20 -1.77
N ASN A 305 35.04 -6.17 -0.50
CA ASN A 305 34.83 -4.94 0.26
C ASN A 305 33.95 -3.92 -0.50
N ASP A 306 32.85 -4.42 -1.09
CA ASP A 306 31.94 -3.65 -1.97
C ASP A 306 32.61 -2.99 -3.18
N ALA A 307 33.80 -3.45 -3.59
CA ALA A 307 34.45 -2.95 -4.80
C ALA A 307 33.65 -3.26 -6.07
N ILE A 308 32.96 -4.41 -6.08
CA ILE A 308 32.12 -4.90 -7.16
C ILE A 308 30.76 -5.29 -6.56
N GLN A 309 29.72 -4.58 -6.98
CA GLN A 309 28.34 -4.84 -6.56
C GLN A 309 27.43 -4.92 -7.78
N ARG A 310 26.45 -5.83 -7.75
CA ARG A 310 25.42 -5.89 -8.80
C ARG A 310 24.64 -4.57 -8.83
N PHE A 311 24.41 -4.04 -10.02
CA PHE A 311 23.71 -2.77 -10.27
C PHE A 311 24.44 -1.50 -9.79
N SER A 312 25.70 -1.60 -9.33
CA SER A 312 26.55 -0.41 -9.17
C SER A 312 26.94 0.13 -10.56
N PRO A 313 26.89 1.46 -10.79
CA PRO A 313 27.28 2.08 -12.06
C PRO A 313 28.78 1.96 -12.35
N GLY A 314 29.61 1.65 -11.36
CA GLY A 314 31.05 1.54 -11.53
C GLY A 314 31.73 0.61 -10.52
N ILE A 315 32.98 0.25 -10.83
CA ILE A 315 33.86 -0.51 -9.94
C ILE A 315 34.55 0.48 -9.00
N GLN A 316 34.43 0.26 -7.69
CA GLN A 316 35.00 1.14 -6.67
C GLN A 316 36.47 0.79 -6.43
N THR A 317 37.36 1.26 -7.30
CA THR A 317 38.79 0.92 -7.30
C THR A 317 39.49 1.24 -5.98
N LYS A 318 39.09 2.32 -5.29
CA LYS A 318 39.62 2.68 -3.96
C LYS A 318 39.31 1.63 -2.89
N ARG A 319 38.21 0.89 -3.02
CA ARG A 319 37.82 -0.15 -2.06
C ARG A 319 38.63 -1.44 -2.25
N ILE A 320 39.20 -1.65 -3.44
CA ILE A 320 40.04 -2.82 -3.78
C ILE A 320 41.31 -2.86 -2.91
N GLU A 321 41.87 -1.71 -2.52
CA GLU A 321 43.05 -1.67 -1.66
C GLU A 321 42.84 -2.40 -0.32
N LYS A 322 41.60 -2.39 0.19
CA LYS A 322 41.21 -3.04 1.45
C LYS A 322 40.63 -4.44 1.26
N MET A 323 40.71 -5.00 0.05
CA MET A 323 40.22 -6.34 -0.28
C MET A 323 41.01 -7.39 0.52
N LYS A 324 40.30 -8.30 1.20
CA LYS A 324 40.91 -9.40 1.95
C LYS A 324 40.79 -10.69 1.15
N TYR A 325 41.75 -10.99 0.28
CA TYR A 325 41.81 -12.26 -0.45
C TYR A 325 42.95 -13.15 0.04
N THR A 326 42.64 -14.41 0.33
CA THR A 326 43.64 -15.46 0.49
C THR A 326 43.14 -16.76 -0.14
N PRO A 327 44.03 -17.66 -0.58
CA PRO A 327 43.64 -18.98 -1.08
C PRO A 327 42.84 -19.81 -0.08
N SER A 328 43.02 -19.56 1.22
CA SER A 328 42.23 -20.22 2.28
C SER A 328 40.76 -19.78 2.25
N LEU A 329 40.50 -18.48 2.08
CA LEU A 329 39.15 -17.92 1.97
C LEU A 329 38.44 -18.45 0.72
N TYR A 330 39.15 -18.59 -0.41
CA TYR A 330 38.59 -19.20 -1.61
C TYR A 330 38.09 -20.63 -1.35
N LYS A 331 38.90 -21.47 -0.70
CA LYS A 331 38.51 -22.86 -0.38
C LYS A 331 37.31 -22.92 0.56
N GLU A 332 37.23 -22.01 1.52
CA GLU A 332 36.08 -21.93 2.43
C GLU A 332 34.80 -21.52 1.70
N ILE A 333 34.88 -20.56 0.79
CA ILE A 333 33.77 -20.14 -0.06
C ILE A 333 33.34 -21.31 -0.95
N GLU A 334 34.27 -21.91 -1.69
CA GLU A 334 33.97 -23.05 -2.57
C GLU A 334 33.28 -24.19 -1.81
N LYS A 335 33.80 -24.53 -0.63
CA LYS A 335 33.21 -25.56 0.23
C LYS A 335 31.80 -25.17 0.69
N GLY A 336 31.62 -23.98 1.25
CA GLY A 336 30.31 -23.52 1.74
C GLY A 336 29.26 -23.38 0.63
N MET A 337 29.71 -22.96 -0.56
CA MET A 337 28.92 -22.91 -1.77
C MET A 337 28.51 -24.31 -2.27
N ALA A 338 29.43 -25.27 -2.29
CA ALA A 338 29.18 -26.66 -2.68
C ALA A 338 28.22 -27.37 -1.70
N ASP A 339 28.42 -27.13 -0.40
CA ASP A 339 27.57 -27.60 0.70
C ASP A 339 26.13 -27.06 0.62
N CYS A 340 25.85 -26.02 -0.18
CA CYS A 340 24.47 -25.58 -0.42
C CYS A 340 23.94 -26.09 -1.77
N SER A 341 24.81 -26.14 -2.78
CA SER A 341 24.45 -26.46 -4.18
C SER A 341 23.81 -27.83 -4.37
N ASN A 342 24.17 -28.82 -3.54
CA ASN A 342 23.60 -30.17 -3.58
C ASN A 342 22.07 -30.22 -3.39
N TRP A 343 21.47 -29.17 -2.82
CA TRP A 343 20.03 -29.09 -2.54
C TRP A 343 19.31 -27.98 -3.31
N VAL A 344 20.02 -27.29 -4.23
CA VAL A 344 19.49 -26.18 -5.03
C VAL A 344 19.21 -26.61 -6.49
N HIS A 345 19.90 -27.63 -6.99
CA HIS A 345 19.75 -28.13 -8.36
C HIS A 345 18.95 -29.43 -8.45
N ASP A 346 18.40 -29.72 -9.63
CA ASP A 346 17.75 -31.00 -9.92
C ASP A 346 18.73 -32.15 -9.71
N GLN A 347 18.36 -33.12 -8.86
CA GLN A 347 19.22 -34.23 -8.52
C GLN A 347 19.06 -35.34 -9.56
N ALA A 348 20.18 -35.95 -9.98
CA ALA A 348 20.12 -37.13 -10.82
C ALA A 348 19.26 -38.21 -10.15
N ARG A 349 18.35 -38.86 -10.91
CA ARG A 349 17.39 -39.86 -10.39
C ARG A 349 18.01 -40.97 -9.51
N ALA A 350 19.31 -41.26 -9.69
CA ALA A 350 20.05 -42.26 -8.91
C ALA A 350 20.55 -41.75 -7.54
N ILE A 351 20.64 -40.44 -7.34
CA ILE A 351 21.13 -39.78 -6.12
C ILE A 351 19.91 -39.08 -5.49
N ASN A 352 19.01 -39.86 -4.89
CA ASN A 352 17.90 -39.32 -4.12
C ASN A 352 18.40 -38.93 -2.73
N ASN A 353 19.14 -37.82 -2.62
CA ASN A 353 19.67 -37.38 -1.35
C ASN A 353 18.51 -36.85 -0.49
N PRO A 354 18.32 -37.35 0.75
CA PRO A 354 17.30 -36.82 1.63
C PRO A 354 17.54 -35.33 1.91
N PRO A 355 16.48 -34.56 2.19
CA PRO A 355 16.64 -33.17 2.59
C PRO A 355 17.55 -33.09 3.82
N PRO A 356 18.39 -32.04 3.92
CA PRO A 356 19.32 -31.91 5.04
C PRO A 356 18.52 -31.76 6.32
N LYS A 357 18.90 -32.48 7.38
CA LYS A 357 18.33 -32.31 8.73
C LYS A 357 18.66 -30.94 9.29
N VAL A 358 17.87 -30.47 10.27
CA VAL A 358 18.07 -29.11 10.80
C VAL A 358 19.44 -28.95 11.45
N ASP A 359 19.97 -29.97 12.14
CA ASP A 359 21.33 -29.93 12.71
C ASP A 359 22.40 -29.62 11.65
N LYS A 360 22.22 -30.14 10.42
CA LYS A 360 23.13 -29.89 9.31
C LYS A 360 22.99 -28.46 8.79
N LEU A 361 21.77 -27.92 8.73
CA LEU A 361 21.52 -26.52 8.38
C LEU A 361 22.14 -25.55 9.40
N GLU A 362 22.00 -25.85 10.70
CA GLU A 362 22.63 -25.08 11.77
C GLU A 362 24.16 -25.09 11.64
N ASN A 363 24.75 -26.24 11.31
CA ASN A 363 26.19 -26.34 11.07
C ASN A 363 26.65 -25.55 9.82
N PHE A 364 25.85 -25.54 8.75
CA PHE A 364 26.14 -24.72 7.58
C PHE A 364 26.11 -23.22 7.91
N LEU A 365 25.11 -22.78 8.69
CA LEU A 365 25.02 -21.40 9.14
C LEU A 365 26.16 -21.03 10.11
N PHE A 366 26.55 -21.95 10.99
CA PHE A 366 27.70 -21.78 11.87
C PHE A 366 29.00 -21.58 11.07
N THR A 367 29.24 -22.44 10.08
CA THR A 367 30.41 -22.34 9.19
C THR A 367 30.45 -21.00 8.47
N PHE A 368 29.30 -20.53 7.97
CA PHE A 368 29.19 -19.20 7.36
C PHE A 368 29.50 -18.08 8.36
N ASN A 369 28.98 -18.15 9.58
CA ASN A 369 29.25 -17.14 10.61
C ASN A 369 30.75 -17.09 10.99
N GLU A 370 31.43 -18.23 11.07
CA GLU A 370 32.88 -18.29 11.29
C GLU A 370 33.66 -17.64 10.15
N PHE A 371 33.21 -17.83 8.90
CA PHE A 371 33.77 -17.12 7.75
C PHE A 371 33.59 -15.60 7.88
N VAL A 372 32.38 -15.12 8.19
CA VAL A 372 32.08 -13.68 8.36
C VAL A 372 32.93 -13.05 9.47
N LYS A 373 33.21 -13.77 10.56
CA LYS A 373 34.05 -13.28 11.67
C LYS A 373 35.48 -12.93 11.24
N LYS A 374 36.02 -13.56 10.18
CA LYS A 374 37.37 -13.28 9.68
C LYS A 374 37.51 -11.92 9.00
N PHE A 375 36.40 -11.30 8.62
CA PHE A 375 36.38 -10.00 7.94
C PHE A 375 36.17 -8.83 8.90
N ARG A 376 35.62 -9.09 10.10
CA ARG A 376 35.59 -8.16 11.23
C ARG A 376 36.99 -8.02 11.83
#